data_AF-A0AAC9S3S2-F1
#
_entry.id   AF-A0AAC9S3S2-F1
#
_cell.length_a   1.000
_cell.length_b   1.000
_cell.length_c   1.000
_cell.angle_alpha   90.00
_cell.angle_beta   90.00
_cell.angle_gamma   90.00
#
_symmetry.space_group_name_H-M   'P 1'
#
loop_
_entity.id
_entity.type
_entity.pdbx_description
1 polymer ?
#
loop_
_entity_poly.entity_id
_entity_poly.type
_entity_poly.pdbx_seq_one_letter_code
_entity_poly.pdbx_strand_id
1 'polypeptide(L)'
;MRNYVGAVQRFAFERLASAIDRRWNNDPLGSRIRASKKEYLRLFEIARRVEYPEIDRLEADTGFAIDREWLDNPALHTQITIKKSTLAYPTAECSTAFYDAAYE
;
A
#
# COMPACT_ATOMS: atom_id res chain seq x y z
N MET A 1 -10.09 -46.77 2.68
CA MET A 1 -10.78 -45.88 3.64
C MET A 1 -10.33 -44.46 3.34
N ARG A 2 -11.25 -43.54 3.05
CA ARG A 2 -10.91 -42.14 2.72
C ARG A 2 -10.18 -41.49 3.90
N ASN A 3 -9.19 -40.64 3.62
CA ASN A 3 -8.36 -39.97 4.62
C ASN A 3 -9.15 -38.91 5.41
N TYR A 4 -10.08 -39.34 6.28
CA TYR A 4 -10.89 -38.48 7.14
C TYR A 4 -10.03 -37.65 8.10
N VAL A 5 -8.89 -38.18 8.54
CA VAL A 5 -7.92 -37.47 9.39
C VAL A 5 -7.36 -36.23 8.69
N GLY A 6 -7.01 -36.35 7.40
CA GLY A 6 -6.53 -35.22 6.61
C GLY A 6 -7.62 -34.17 6.36
N ALA A 7 -8.87 -34.58 6.20
CA ALA A 7 -10.00 -33.66 6.03
C ALA A 7 -10.28 -32.86 7.31
N VAL A 8 -10.23 -33.50 8.48
CA VAL A 8 -10.42 -32.84 9.78
C VAL A 8 -9.26 -31.91 10.10
N GLN A 9 -8.02 -32.33 9.86
CA GLN A 9 -6.83 -31.47 10.01
C GLN A 9 -6.88 -30.24 9.11
N ARG A 10 -7.28 -30.42 7.84
CA ARG A 10 -7.44 -29.33 6.89
C ARG A 10 -8.53 -28.35 7.33
N PHE A 11 -9.69 -28.86 7.77
CA PHE A 11 -10.78 -28.02 8.27
C PHE A 11 -10.37 -27.21 9.51
N ALA A 12 -9.64 -27.83 10.45
CA ALA A 12 -9.10 -27.14 11.62
C ALA A 12 -8.09 -26.04 11.24
N PHE A 13 -7.20 -26.34 10.28
CA PHE A 13 -6.23 -25.37 9.76
C PHE A 13 -6.92 -24.20 9.05
N GLU A 14 -7.90 -24.47 8.18
CA GLU A 14 -8.67 -23.43 7.47
C GLU A 14 -9.45 -22.53 8.44
N ARG A 15 -10.01 -23.10 9.53
CA ARG A 15 -10.66 -22.31 10.59
C ARG A 15 -9.67 -21.42 11.34
N LEU A 16 -8.48 -21.94 11.64
CA LEU A 16 -7.43 -21.19 12.33
C LEU A 16 -6.86 -20.07 11.45
N ALA A 17 -6.54 -20.38 10.19
CA ALA A 17 -6.09 -19.41 9.20
C ALA A 17 -7.15 -18.31 9.02
N SER A 18 -8.42 -18.69 8.82
CA SER A 18 -9.51 -17.71 8.74
C SER A 18 -9.64 -16.83 9.98
N ALA A 19 -9.41 -17.37 11.18
CA ALA A 19 -9.44 -16.59 12.42
C ALA A 19 -8.26 -15.61 12.54
N ILE A 20 -7.06 -16.03 12.13
CA ILE A 20 -5.86 -15.18 12.08
C ILE A 20 -6.02 -14.09 11.03
N ASP A 21 -6.44 -14.48 9.83
CA ASP A 21 -6.64 -13.60 8.67
C ASP A 21 -7.81 -12.62 8.88
N ARG A 22 -8.74 -12.92 9.79
CA ARG A 22 -9.90 -12.07 10.09
C ARG A 22 -9.50 -10.63 10.41
N ARG A 23 -8.34 -10.41 11.04
CA ARG A 23 -7.84 -9.06 11.33
C ARG A 23 -7.50 -8.27 10.06
N TRP A 24 -7.00 -8.93 9.03
CA TRP A 24 -6.67 -8.32 7.74
C TRP A 24 -7.87 -8.29 6.78
N ASN A 25 -8.81 -9.23 6.93
CA ASN A 25 -10.00 -9.36 6.07
C ASN A 25 -11.21 -8.54 6.54
N ASN A 26 -11.23 -8.06 7.79
CA ASN A 26 -12.23 -7.08 8.24
C ASN A 26 -11.71 -5.67 7.99
N ASP A 27 -12.42 -4.92 7.17
CA ASP A 27 -12.09 -3.55 6.77
C ASP A 27 -10.63 -3.42 6.31
N PRO A 28 -10.22 -4.15 5.24
CA PRO A 28 -8.82 -4.21 4.79
C PRO A 28 -8.24 -2.83 4.42
N LEU A 29 -9.11 -1.86 4.14
CA LEU A 29 -8.75 -0.48 3.80
C LEU A 29 -8.93 0.50 4.98
N GLY A 30 -9.28 -0.02 6.16
CA GLY A 30 -9.64 0.75 7.34
C GLY A 30 -11.13 1.04 7.41
N SER A 31 -11.63 1.23 8.63
CA SER A 31 -13.05 1.45 8.92
C SER A 31 -13.45 2.94 8.94
N ARG A 32 -12.49 3.85 8.76
CA ARG A 32 -12.72 5.30 8.76
C ARG A 32 -11.55 6.07 8.14
N ILE A 33 -11.86 7.25 7.63
CA ILE A 33 -10.87 8.23 7.17
C ILE A 33 -9.98 8.66 8.34
N ARG A 34 -8.66 8.68 8.12
CA ARG A 34 -7.66 8.96 9.17
C ARG A 34 -7.19 10.42 9.24
N ALA A 35 -7.43 11.21 8.19
CA ALA A 35 -7.03 12.62 8.11
C ALA A 35 -7.88 13.39 7.10
N SER A 36 -7.80 14.72 7.11
CA SER A 36 -8.51 15.56 6.12
C SER A 36 -7.85 15.51 4.74
N LYS A 37 -8.62 15.83 3.68
CA LYS A 37 -8.10 16.03 2.31
C LYS A 37 -6.91 16.98 2.27
N LYS A 38 -6.99 18.09 3.01
CA LYS A 38 -5.91 19.09 3.11
C LYS A 38 -4.62 18.48 3.66
N GLU A 39 -4.73 17.58 4.63
CA GLU A 39 -3.55 16.93 5.21
C GLU A 39 -2.91 15.95 4.21
N TYR A 40 -3.70 15.17 3.47
CA TYR A 40 -3.17 14.29 2.43
C TYR A 40 -2.47 15.08 1.31
N LEU A 41 -3.06 16.19 0.85
CA LEU A 41 -2.42 17.06 -0.15
C LEU A 41 -1.11 17.66 0.37
N ARG A 42 -1.07 18.06 1.64
CA ARG A 42 0.17 18.53 2.27
C ARG A 42 1.24 17.43 2.30
N LEU A 43 0.88 16.20 2.67
CA LEU A 43 1.79 15.07 2.70
C LEU A 43 2.32 14.71 1.31
N PHE A 44 1.45 14.77 0.30
CA PHE A 44 1.83 14.59 -1.11
C PHE A 44 2.86 15.63 -1.55
N GLU A 45 2.63 16.91 -1.28
CA GLU A 45 3.57 17.98 -1.63
C GLU A 45 4.94 17.83 -0.95
N ILE A 46 4.96 17.32 0.28
CA ILE A 46 6.21 17.02 0.99
C ILE A 46 6.92 15.84 0.32
N ALA A 47 6.21 14.74 0.07
CA ALA A 47 6.78 13.53 -0.51
C ALA A 47 7.32 13.76 -1.93
N ARG A 48 6.61 14.55 -2.74
CA ARG A 48 6.99 14.84 -4.14
C ARG A 48 8.34 15.54 -4.27
N ARG A 49 8.73 16.30 -3.26
CA ARG A 49 9.99 17.06 -3.23
C ARG A 49 11.18 16.24 -2.73
N VAL A 50 10.97 14.98 -2.36
CA VAL A 50 12.07 14.11 -1.95
C VAL A 50 12.83 13.66 -3.20
N GLU A 51 14.14 13.87 -3.17
CA GLU A 51 15.09 13.44 -4.20
C GLU A 51 15.64 12.05 -3.83
N TYR A 52 15.88 11.22 -4.86
CA TYR A 52 16.38 9.86 -4.71
C TYR A 52 17.55 9.65 -5.67
N PRO A 53 18.76 10.12 -5.32
CA PRO A 53 19.92 10.10 -6.22
C PRO A 53 20.28 8.69 -6.72
N GLU A 54 19.97 7.65 -5.96
CA GLU A 54 20.15 6.25 -6.36
C GLU A 54 19.20 5.82 -7.48
N ILE A 55 17.96 6.33 -7.49
CA ILE A 55 16.99 6.09 -8.57
C ILE A 55 17.45 6.87 -9.79
N ASP A 56 17.81 8.15 -9.62
CA ASP A 56 18.25 9.00 -10.73
C ASP A 56 19.48 8.40 -11.44
N ARG A 57 20.42 7.83 -10.67
CA ARG A 57 21.57 7.10 -11.23
C ARG A 57 21.14 5.84 -11.99
N LEU A 58 20.24 5.04 -11.42
CA LEU A 58 19.75 3.82 -12.07
C LEU A 58 19.02 4.14 -13.39
N GLU A 59 18.19 5.18 -13.40
CA GLU A 59 17.49 5.62 -14.60
C GLU A 59 18.47 6.13 -15.66
N ALA A 60 19.50 6.89 -15.26
CA ALA A 60 20.56 7.32 -16.16
C ALA A 60 21.40 6.16 -16.73
N ASP A 61 21.76 5.19 -15.89
CA ASP A 61 22.58 4.04 -16.28
C ASP A 61 21.82 3.08 -17.21
N THR A 62 20.51 2.91 -16.99
CA THR A 62 19.67 2.00 -17.77
C THR A 62 19.04 2.66 -19.00
N GLY A 63 18.94 3.98 -19.02
CA GLY A 63 18.22 4.74 -20.04
C GLY A 63 16.70 4.63 -19.95
N PHE A 64 16.17 3.97 -18.91
CA PHE A 64 14.75 3.85 -18.64
C PHE A 64 14.38 4.70 -17.43
N ALA A 65 13.40 5.59 -17.58
CA ALA A 65 12.89 6.43 -16.51
C ALA A 65 11.36 6.39 -16.47
N ILE A 66 10.79 6.51 -15.28
CA ILE A 66 9.34 6.67 -15.12
C ILE A 66 9.01 8.16 -15.27
N ASP A 67 8.00 8.49 -16.06
CA ASP A 67 7.50 9.86 -16.13
C ASP A 67 6.98 10.31 -14.74
N ARG A 68 7.60 11.37 -14.21
CA ARG A 68 7.33 11.87 -12.84
C ARG A 68 5.89 12.35 -12.70
N GLU A 69 5.35 13.04 -13.70
CA GLU A 69 3.98 13.54 -13.66
C GLU A 69 2.96 12.39 -13.70
N TRP A 70 3.24 11.37 -14.51
CA TRP A 70 2.48 10.13 -14.54
C TRP A 70 2.53 9.40 -13.21
N LEU A 71 3.67 9.35 -12.52
CA LEU A 71 3.83 8.66 -11.23
C LEU A 71 3.15 9.39 -10.07
N ASP A 72 3.14 10.72 -10.10
CA ASP A 72 2.57 11.58 -9.05
C ASP A 72 1.07 11.32 -8.82
N ASN A 73 0.32 11.12 -9.91
CA ASN A 73 -1.12 10.89 -9.86
C ASN A 73 -1.51 9.58 -9.12
N PRO A 74 -1.05 8.38 -9.52
CA PRO A 74 -1.32 7.15 -8.79
C PRO A 74 -0.72 7.16 -7.37
N ALA A 75 0.40 7.84 -7.16
CA ALA A 75 1.00 7.96 -5.82
C ALA A 75 0.09 8.69 -4.85
N LEU A 76 -0.52 9.81 -5.25
CA LEU A 76 -1.49 10.55 -4.44
C LEU A 76 -2.66 9.67 -4.00
N HIS A 77 -3.13 8.78 -4.88
CA HIS A 77 -4.28 7.94 -4.61
C HIS A 77 -3.98 6.68 -3.79
N THR A 78 -2.76 6.14 -3.87
CA THR A 78 -2.45 4.80 -3.34
C THR A 78 -1.32 4.75 -2.32
N GLN A 79 -0.36 5.68 -2.40
CA GLN A 79 0.89 5.64 -1.63
C GLN A 79 1.00 6.77 -0.59
N ILE A 80 0.21 7.85 -0.71
CA ILE A 80 0.14 8.90 0.31
C ILE A 80 -0.78 8.47 1.46
N THR A 81 -0.16 8.03 2.55
CA THR A 81 -0.82 7.33 3.66
C THR A 81 -0.45 7.91 5.03
N ILE A 82 -1.31 7.74 6.04
CA ILE A 82 -0.99 8.10 7.43
C ILE A 82 -0.18 6.97 8.09
N LYS A 83 1.15 7.08 8.01
CA LYS A 83 2.10 6.14 8.60
C LYS A 83 3.19 6.84 9.41
N LYS A 84 3.91 6.08 10.24
CA LYS A 84 5.01 6.61 11.08
C LYS A 84 6.31 6.78 10.30
N SER A 85 6.53 5.99 9.26
CA SER A 85 7.71 6.08 8.41
C SER A 85 7.57 7.20 7.38
N THR A 86 8.70 7.63 6.82
CA THR A 86 8.73 8.62 5.74
C THR A 86 7.94 8.13 4.53
N LEU A 87 7.23 9.05 3.88
CA LEU A 87 6.57 8.79 2.60
C LEU A 87 7.63 8.75 1.50
N ALA A 88 7.63 7.65 0.75
CA ALA A 88 8.46 7.42 -0.42
C ALA A 88 7.59 6.62 -1.40
N TYR A 89 7.40 7.14 -2.59
CA TYR A 89 6.56 6.55 -3.63
C TYR A 89 7.30 6.16 -4.91
N PRO A 90 8.48 6.73 -5.24
CA PRO A 90 9.33 6.20 -6.32
C PRO A 90 9.89 4.82 -5.98
N THR A 91 10.03 4.50 -4.69
CA THR A 91 10.34 3.15 -4.22
C THR A 91 9.01 2.41 -4.01
N ALA A 92 8.87 1.19 -4.54
CA ALA A 92 7.66 0.37 -4.40
C ALA A 92 7.34 -0.06 -2.94
N GLU A 93 8.06 0.46 -1.95
CA GLU A 93 7.84 0.22 -0.54
C GLU A 93 6.72 1.13 0.01
N CYS A 94 5.47 0.81 -0.32
CA CYS A 94 4.35 1.32 0.46
C CYS A 94 3.40 0.20 0.89
N SER A 95 3.24 0.10 2.21
CA SER A 95 2.29 -0.79 2.87
C SER A 95 0.87 -0.47 2.41
N THR A 96 0.19 -1.53 1.99
CA THR A 96 -1.24 -1.67 1.70
C THR A 96 -2.13 -0.76 2.54
N ALA A 97 -3.00 0.03 1.89
CA ALA A 97 -4.45 0.14 2.17
C ALA A 97 -5.08 1.50 1.75
N PHE A 98 -5.38 1.80 0.47
CA PHE A 98 -6.24 2.97 0.14
C PHE A 98 -7.05 2.83 -1.16
N TYR A 99 -8.36 3.10 -1.08
CA TYR A 99 -9.17 3.87 -2.05
C TYR A 99 -10.45 4.42 -1.35
N ASP A 100 -11.09 5.41 -1.97
CA ASP A 100 -12.29 6.21 -1.58
C ASP A 100 -12.07 7.49 -0.75
N ALA A 101 -11.51 8.53 -1.40
CA ALA A 101 -11.83 9.94 -1.10
C ALA A 101 -11.52 10.93 -2.25
N ALA A 102 -11.55 10.50 -3.51
CA ALA A 102 -11.20 11.36 -4.65
C ALA A 102 -12.40 11.92 -5.45
N TYR A 103 -13.62 11.48 -5.17
CA TYR A 103 -14.83 12.01 -5.82
C TYR A 103 -15.81 12.52 -4.77
N GLU A 104 -15.58 13.76 -4.34
CA GLU A 104 -16.54 14.82 -4.00
C GLU A 104 -15.78 16.16 -3.82
#